data_AF-Q0UA34-F1
#
_entry.id   AF-Q0UA34-F1
#
_cell.length_a   1.000
_cell.length_b   1.000
_cell.length_c   1.000
_cell.angle_alpha   90.00
_cell.angle_beta   90.00
_cell.angle_gamma   90.00
#
_symmetry.space_group_name_H-M   'P 1'
#
loop_
_entity.id
_entity.type
_entity.pdbx_description
1 polymer ?
#
loop_
_entity_poly.entity_id
_entity_poly.type
_entity_poly.pdbx_seq_one_letter_code
_entity_poly.pdbx_strand_id
1 'polypeptide(L)'
;MTSSESQDFGQPLVLEDYMPVAQPVAPDAHGLCAICHKATELQRCAGCHNILYCSKKCQKADRKEHKSLCREFTTSAKIRPTTNSRRALLLAPEYPRARFHWVLHDNDGRPDVQSCYPDTQPGDIKTIGFHDRYLPYWLQISYDSNPKQRRNLGANSVAQHAINGNVVVVAYDAVEGLSAPPLDVDTKTLRAVLDYLWLRSSYDGPIFIEQPQERYTVEQWEEIQEKAQIRGPAA
;
A
#
# COMPACT_ATOMS: atom_id res chain seq x y z
N MET A 1 -5.77 15.03 -24.87
CA MET A 1 -4.34 14.82 -24.54
C MET A 1 -4.32 14.19 -23.16
N THR A 2 -3.85 12.95 -23.03
CA THR A 2 -3.73 12.26 -21.74
C THR A 2 -2.59 12.90 -20.95
N SER A 3 -2.87 13.43 -19.76
CA SER A 3 -1.88 14.07 -18.90
C SER A 3 -0.77 13.08 -18.51
N SER A 4 0.49 13.52 -18.57
CA SER A 4 1.65 12.77 -18.09
C SER A 4 1.95 13.02 -16.61
N GLU A 5 1.22 13.92 -15.95
CA GLU A 5 1.34 14.17 -14.51
C GLU A 5 0.72 13.02 -13.72
N SER A 6 1.43 12.56 -12.68
CA SER A 6 0.84 11.69 -11.66
C SER A 6 -0.14 12.51 -10.82
N GLN A 7 -1.25 11.90 -10.41
CA GLN A 7 -2.23 12.58 -9.55
C GLN A 7 -1.54 13.04 -8.24
N ASP A 8 -1.74 14.31 -7.85
CA ASP A 8 -1.27 14.78 -6.55
C ASP A 8 -2.20 14.28 -5.45
N PHE A 9 -1.69 13.38 -4.61
CA PHE A 9 -2.46 12.73 -3.55
C PHE A 9 -2.61 13.57 -2.27
N GLY A 10 -2.05 14.80 -2.21
CA GLY A 10 -2.14 15.67 -1.04
C GLY A 10 -1.49 15.09 0.23
N GLN A 11 -1.75 15.71 1.39
CA GLN A 11 -1.37 15.16 2.69
C GLN A 11 -2.45 14.19 3.19
N PRO A 12 -2.10 12.95 3.59
CA PRO A 12 -3.09 11.99 4.07
C PRO A 12 -3.56 12.37 5.48
N LEU A 13 -4.85 12.20 5.75
CA LEU A 13 -5.49 12.56 7.02
C LEU A 13 -5.46 11.40 8.03
N VAL A 14 -5.19 11.62 9.32
CA VAL A 14 -5.38 10.56 10.33
C VAL A 14 -6.87 10.51 10.68
N LEU A 15 -7.55 9.37 10.53
CA LEU A 15 -9.01 9.29 10.76
C LEU A 15 -9.37 9.56 12.22
N GLU A 16 -8.52 9.12 13.14
CA GLU A 16 -8.64 9.33 14.59
C GLU A 16 -8.71 10.82 14.99
N ASP A 17 -8.08 11.70 14.20
CA ASP A 17 -8.14 13.16 14.45
C ASP A 17 -9.56 13.73 14.23
N TYR A 18 -10.40 13.03 13.47
CA TYR A 18 -11.73 13.50 13.07
C TYR A 18 -12.86 12.68 13.69
N MET A 19 -12.62 11.40 13.98
CA MET A 19 -13.64 10.47 14.46
C MET A 19 -13.06 9.47 15.46
N PRO A 20 -13.81 9.06 16.51
CA PRO A 20 -13.38 7.97 17.38
C PRO A 20 -13.28 6.67 16.58
N VAL A 21 -12.08 6.16 16.39
CA VAL A 21 -11.85 4.87 15.74
C VAL A 21 -11.81 3.79 16.82
N ALA A 22 -12.57 2.71 16.63
CA ALA A 22 -12.41 1.52 17.46
C ALA A 22 -11.07 0.87 17.08
N GLN A 23 -10.14 0.81 18.03
CA GLN A 23 -8.82 0.20 17.80
C GLN A 23 -8.96 -1.25 17.32
N PRO A 24 -8.11 -1.72 16.39
CA PRO A 24 -8.11 -3.11 15.97
C PRO A 24 -7.87 -4.05 17.16
N VAL A 25 -8.57 -5.18 17.16
CA VAL A 25 -8.42 -6.23 18.16
C VAL A 25 -7.02 -6.84 18.03
N ALA A 26 -6.32 -6.87 19.17
CA ALA A 26 -4.99 -7.35 19.54
C ALA A 26 -4.07 -8.14 18.54
N PRO A 27 -2.72 -8.08 18.72
CA PRO A 27 -1.69 -8.60 17.79
C PRO A 27 -1.67 -10.13 17.57
N ASP A 28 -2.43 -10.86 18.38
CA ASP A 28 -2.70 -12.30 18.31
C ASP A 28 -3.87 -12.64 17.36
N ALA A 29 -4.31 -11.65 16.57
CA ALA A 29 -5.30 -11.79 15.52
C ALA A 29 -5.00 -13.01 14.64
N HIS A 30 -5.95 -13.93 14.63
CA HIS A 30 -5.97 -15.03 13.68
C HIS A 30 -5.90 -14.45 12.27
N GLY A 31 -5.17 -15.11 11.36
CA GLY A 31 -5.04 -14.59 10.00
C GLY A 31 -6.42 -14.32 9.37
N LEU A 32 -6.51 -13.38 8.43
CA LEU A 32 -7.79 -13.04 7.80
C LEU A 32 -7.85 -13.60 6.39
N CYS A 33 -9.06 -13.88 5.91
CA CYS A 33 -9.27 -14.13 4.50
C CYS A 33 -8.89 -12.87 3.71
N ALA A 34 -7.99 -12.98 2.74
CA ALA A 34 -7.52 -11.85 1.94
C ALA A 34 -8.56 -11.19 1.00
N ILE A 35 -9.80 -11.71 0.98
CA ILE A 35 -10.89 -11.18 0.14
C ILE A 35 -12.06 -10.67 0.98
N CYS A 36 -12.51 -11.44 1.98
CA CYS A 36 -13.69 -11.07 2.78
C CYS A 36 -13.37 -10.78 4.25
N HIS A 37 -12.11 -10.86 4.63
CA HIS A 37 -11.60 -10.53 5.97
C HIS A 37 -12.23 -11.33 7.13
N LYS A 38 -12.95 -12.42 6.84
CA LYS A 38 -13.42 -13.37 7.85
C LYS A 38 -12.24 -14.18 8.39
N ALA A 39 -12.23 -14.42 9.69
CA ALA A 39 -11.22 -15.23 10.38
C ALA A 39 -11.56 -16.73 10.48
N THR A 40 -12.64 -17.19 9.84
CA THR A 40 -13.15 -18.56 9.96
C THR A 40 -12.74 -19.44 8.77
N GLU A 41 -12.49 -20.73 9.04
CA GLU A 41 -12.27 -21.78 8.03
C GLU A 41 -11.13 -21.49 7.02
N LEU A 42 -10.05 -20.89 7.51
CA LEU A 42 -8.97 -20.39 6.67
C LEU A 42 -8.11 -21.51 6.10
N GLN A 43 -7.86 -21.41 4.80
CA GLN A 43 -7.00 -22.30 4.05
C GLN A 43 -5.86 -21.48 3.43
N ARG A 44 -4.63 -21.95 3.62
CA ARG A 44 -3.46 -21.37 2.96
C ARG A 44 -3.52 -21.64 1.46
N CYS A 45 -3.04 -20.69 0.66
CA CYS A 45 -2.80 -20.96 -0.76
C CYS A 45 -1.85 -22.15 -0.91
N ALA A 46 -2.25 -23.19 -1.65
CA ALA A 46 -1.43 -24.39 -1.85
C ALA A 46 -0.13 -24.13 -2.65
N GLY A 47 0.00 -22.97 -3.31
CA GLY A 47 1.20 -22.61 -4.08
C GLY A 47 2.27 -21.93 -3.23
N CYS A 48 1.91 -20.87 -2.50
CA CYS A 48 2.86 -20.06 -1.74
C CYS A 48 2.82 -20.28 -0.23
N HIS A 49 1.77 -20.92 0.29
CA HIS A 49 1.50 -21.12 1.71
C HIS A 49 1.49 -19.85 2.60
N ASN A 50 1.49 -18.65 2.00
CA ASN A 50 1.58 -17.37 2.72
C ASN A 50 0.21 -16.72 2.93
N ILE A 51 -0.59 -16.53 1.88
CA ILE A 51 -1.93 -15.90 1.95
C ILE A 51 -3.03 -16.90 2.36
N LEU A 52 -4.09 -16.40 3.00
CA LEU A 52 -5.20 -17.18 3.54
C LEU A 52 -6.53 -16.85 2.86
N TYR A 53 -7.37 -17.87 2.66
CA TYR A 53 -8.72 -17.73 2.13
C TYR A 53 -9.70 -18.61 2.91
N CYS A 54 -10.90 -18.11 3.20
CA CYS A 54 -11.94 -18.91 3.85
C CYS A 54 -12.61 -19.93 2.90
N SER A 55 -12.42 -19.79 1.59
CA SER A 55 -13.06 -20.66 0.60
C SER A 55 -12.36 -20.65 -0.76
N LYS A 56 -12.62 -21.69 -1.57
CA LYS A 56 -12.21 -21.73 -2.98
C LYS A 56 -12.78 -20.58 -3.80
N LYS A 57 -13.95 -20.03 -3.41
CA LYS A 57 -14.54 -18.85 -4.06
C LYS A 57 -13.66 -17.61 -3.86
N CYS A 58 -13.25 -17.34 -2.62
CA CYS A 58 -12.34 -16.23 -2.32
C CYS A 58 -10.97 -16.42 -3.02
N GLN A 59 -10.40 -17.63 -2.97
CA GLN A 59 -9.15 -17.92 -3.67
C GLN A 59 -9.26 -17.70 -5.20
N LYS A 60 -10.39 -18.07 -5.82
CA LYS A 60 -10.62 -17.83 -7.25
C LYS A 60 -10.77 -16.34 -7.57
N ALA A 61 -11.41 -15.57 -6.69
CA ALA A 61 -11.56 -14.12 -6.85
C ALA A 61 -10.21 -13.40 -6.81
N ASP A 62 -9.28 -13.84 -5.97
CA ASP A 62 -7.94 -13.24 -5.88
C ASP A 62 -6.96 -13.76 -6.95
N ARG A 63 -7.30 -14.85 -7.63
CA ARG A 63 -6.37 -15.61 -8.49
C ARG A 63 -5.66 -14.74 -9.53
N LYS A 64 -6.33 -13.75 -10.12
CA LYS A 64 -5.75 -12.92 -11.19
C LYS A 64 -4.57 -12.10 -10.66
N GLU A 65 -4.77 -11.40 -9.55
CA GLU A 65 -3.77 -10.53 -8.93
C GLU A 65 -2.74 -11.36 -8.15
N HIS A 66 -3.20 -12.32 -7.34
CA HIS A 66 -2.32 -13.17 -6.55
C HIS A 66 -1.33 -13.99 -7.38
N LYS A 67 -1.73 -14.45 -8.58
CA LYS A 67 -0.91 -15.39 -9.38
C LYS A 67 0.47 -14.81 -9.74
N SER A 68 0.59 -13.49 -9.93
CA SER A 68 1.89 -12.86 -10.24
C SER A 68 2.88 -13.06 -9.11
N LEU A 69 2.47 -12.76 -7.88
CA LEU A 69 3.31 -12.82 -6.70
C LEU A 69 3.39 -14.22 -6.09
N CYS A 70 2.38 -15.08 -6.29
CA CYS A 70 2.32 -16.41 -5.69
C CYS A 70 3.56 -17.25 -6.00
N ARG A 71 3.98 -17.29 -7.27
CA ARG A 71 5.17 -18.05 -7.69
C ARG A 71 6.45 -17.33 -7.32
N GLU A 72 6.50 -16.02 -7.49
CA GLU A 72 7.70 -15.23 -7.18
C GLU A 72 8.00 -15.21 -5.67
N PHE A 73 6.98 -15.34 -4.82
CA PHE A 73 7.14 -15.41 -3.38
C PHE A 73 7.97 -16.64 -2.96
N THR A 74 7.67 -17.81 -3.51
CA THR A 74 8.38 -19.04 -3.12
C THR A 74 9.84 -19.05 -3.59
N THR A 75 10.16 -18.33 -4.66
CA THR A 75 11.53 -18.11 -5.13
C THR A 75 12.24 -17.03 -4.32
N SER A 76 11.65 -15.84 -4.22
CA SER A 76 12.25 -14.71 -3.50
C SER A 76 12.45 -15.02 -2.01
N ALA A 77 11.51 -15.70 -1.35
CA ALA A 77 11.66 -16.08 0.05
C ALA A 77 12.89 -16.96 0.33
N LYS A 78 13.42 -17.67 -0.68
CA LYS A 78 14.62 -18.51 -0.56
C LYS A 78 15.92 -17.76 -0.84
N ILE A 79 15.86 -16.65 -1.57
CA ILE A 79 17.04 -15.95 -2.09
C ILE A 79 16.99 -14.51 -1.60
N ARG A 80 17.54 -14.25 -0.42
CA ARG A 80 17.83 -12.90 0.05
C ARG A 80 19.26 -12.53 -0.38
N PRO A 81 19.46 -11.45 -1.15
CA PRO A 81 20.81 -11.08 -1.62
C PRO A 81 21.77 -10.73 -0.48
N THR A 82 21.33 -9.92 0.47
CA THR A 82 22.11 -9.48 1.63
C THR A 82 21.24 -9.37 2.88
N THR A 83 21.86 -9.34 4.08
CA THR A 83 21.14 -9.11 5.34
C THR A 83 20.38 -7.78 5.37
N ASN A 84 20.91 -6.79 4.66
CA ASN A 84 20.37 -5.44 4.57
C ASN A 84 19.44 -5.25 3.35
N SER A 85 19.00 -6.34 2.73
CA SER A 85 17.98 -6.30 1.68
C SER A 85 16.61 -6.57 2.29
N ARG A 86 15.60 -5.82 1.86
CA ARG A 86 14.18 -6.10 2.14
C ARG A 86 13.39 -6.18 0.86
N ARG A 87 12.40 -7.07 0.85
CA ARG A 87 11.55 -7.28 -0.31
C ARG A 87 10.51 -6.17 -0.37
N ALA A 88 10.52 -5.40 -1.44
CA ALA A 88 9.51 -4.43 -1.81
C ALA A 88 8.58 -5.02 -2.88
N LEU A 89 7.43 -4.38 -3.07
CA LEU A 89 6.55 -4.62 -4.22
C LEU A 89 6.78 -3.51 -5.26
N LEU A 90 7.06 -3.92 -6.50
CA LEU A 90 7.28 -3.05 -7.63
C LEU A 90 6.13 -3.20 -8.64
N LEU A 91 5.48 -2.08 -8.96
CA LEU A 91 4.58 -1.94 -10.09
C LEU A 91 5.29 -1.04 -11.10
N ALA A 92 5.69 -1.58 -12.25
CA ALA A 92 6.49 -0.82 -13.22
C ALA A 92 5.88 -0.96 -14.62
N PRO A 93 5.87 0.11 -15.45
CA PRO A 93 5.26 0.08 -16.79
C PRO A 93 5.86 -0.99 -17.72
N GLU A 94 7.13 -1.35 -17.53
CA GLU A 94 7.80 -2.40 -18.29
C GLU A 94 7.29 -3.82 -17.97
N TYR A 95 6.57 -3.99 -16.85
CA TYR A 95 6.05 -5.28 -16.43
C TYR A 95 4.52 -5.31 -16.48
N PRO A 96 3.90 -6.34 -17.09
CA PRO A 96 2.44 -6.45 -17.17
C PRO A 96 1.79 -6.83 -15.83
N ARG A 97 2.58 -7.08 -14.78
CA ARG A 97 2.14 -7.54 -13.46
C ARG A 97 3.09 -7.04 -12.37
N ALA A 98 2.57 -6.92 -11.16
CA ALA A 98 3.36 -6.57 -9.98
C ALA A 98 4.42 -7.65 -9.69
N ARG A 99 5.56 -7.22 -9.13
CA ARG A 99 6.70 -8.07 -8.85
C ARG A 99 7.33 -7.78 -7.50
N PHE A 100 8.05 -8.76 -6.95
CA PHE A 100 8.96 -8.51 -5.85
C PHE A 100 10.28 -7.91 -6.35
N HIS A 101 10.77 -6.92 -5.63
CA HIS A 101 12.06 -6.28 -5.86
C HIS A 101 12.85 -6.21 -4.56
N TRP A 102 14.17 -6.39 -4.61
CA TRP A 102 15.02 -6.28 -3.43
C TRP A 102 15.54 -4.87 -3.31
N VAL A 103 15.18 -4.19 -2.23
CA VAL A 103 15.65 -2.84 -1.92
C VAL A 103 16.63 -2.94 -0.76
N LEU A 104 17.80 -2.29 -0.90
CA LEU A 104 18.75 -2.17 0.20
C LEU A 104 18.22 -1.19 1.24
N HIS A 105 18.54 -1.40 2.51
CA HIS A 105 18.34 -0.39 3.54
C HIS A 105 19.65 -0.08 4.24
N ASP A 106 19.78 1.16 4.71
CA ASP A 106 20.91 1.56 5.54
C ASP A 106 20.76 1.05 6.99
N ASN A 107 21.72 1.43 7.84
CA ASN A 107 21.75 1.03 9.24
C ASN A 107 20.61 1.64 10.06
N ASP A 108 20.06 2.77 9.60
CA ASP A 108 18.91 3.44 10.22
C ASP A 108 17.57 2.86 9.72
N GLY A 109 17.62 1.82 8.89
CA GLY A 109 16.44 1.15 8.36
C GLY A 109 15.78 1.89 7.20
N ARG A 110 16.41 2.91 6.62
CA ARG A 110 15.82 3.64 5.51
C ARG A 110 16.03 2.86 4.20
N PRO A 111 14.96 2.52 3.46
CA PRO A 111 15.10 1.84 2.18
C PRO A 111 15.63 2.80 1.10
N ASP A 112 16.58 2.32 0.29
CA ASP A 112 17.07 2.97 -0.90
C ASP A 112 16.06 2.84 -2.06
N VAL A 113 14.92 3.52 -1.91
CA VAL A 113 13.90 3.58 -2.96
C VAL A 113 14.39 4.34 -4.19
N GLN A 114 15.39 5.22 -4.04
CA GLN A 114 15.97 6.01 -5.12
C GLN A 114 16.57 5.13 -6.23
N SER A 115 17.12 3.96 -5.87
CA SER A 115 17.59 2.95 -6.82
C SER A 115 16.53 2.52 -7.86
N CYS A 116 15.24 2.64 -7.53
CA CYS A 116 14.13 2.33 -8.43
C CYS A 116 13.72 3.50 -9.35
N TYR A 117 14.35 4.68 -9.19
CA TYR A 117 14.06 5.92 -9.90
C TYR A 117 15.35 6.61 -10.40
N PRO A 118 16.14 5.98 -11.28
CA PRO A 118 17.47 6.48 -11.64
C PRO A 118 17.47 7.90 -12.26
N ASP A 119 16.42 8.25 -13.00
CA ASP A 119 16.30 9.55 -13.67
C ASP A 119 15.48 10.59 -12.87
N THR A 120 15.10 10.27 -11.64
CA THR A 120 14.25 11.14 -10.80
C THR A 120 15.07 11.81 -9.72
N GLN A 121 14.93 13.12 -9.58
CA GLN A 121 15.56 13.84 -8.46
C GLN A 121 14.89 13.45 -7.15
N PRO A 122 15.62 13.32 -6.02
CA PRO A 122 15.04 12.91 -4.74
C PRO A 122 13.81 13.74 -4.30
N GLY A 123 13.81 15.05 -4.59
CA GLY A 123 12.69 15.95 -4.27
C GLY A 123 11.43 15.76 -5.12
N ASP A 124 11.53 15.05 -6.24
CA ASP A 124 10.39 14.73 -7.11
C ASP A 124 9.78 13.36 -6.79
N ILE A 125 10.45 12.54 -5.96
CA ILE A 125 9.92 11.28 -5.45
C ILE A 125 8.97 11.59 -4.30
N LYS A 126 7.67 11.41 -4.55
CA LYS A 126 6.65 11.52 -3.50
C LYS A 126 6.46 10.18 -2.82
N THR A 127 6.19 10.26 -1.52
CA THR A 127 5.99 9.11 -0.65
C THR A 127 4.72 9.31 0.14
N ILE A 128 3.84 8.31 0.13
CA ILE A 128 2.58 8.31 0.88
C ILE A 128 2.50 7.05 1.74
N GLY A 129 2.13 7.22 3.01
CA GLY A 129 1.87 6.15 3.94
C GLY A 129 0.38 5.84 4.06
N PHE A 130 0.03 4.58 4.25
CA PHE A 130 -1.32 4.17 4.65
C PHE A 130 -1.30 2.88 5.51
N HIS A 131 -2.25 2.77 6.43
CA HIS A 131 -2.56 1.58 7.20
C HIS A 131 -3.72 0.84 6.54
N ASP A 132 -3.63 -0.47 6.37
CA ASP A 132 -4.78 -1.31 6.06
C ASP A 132 -5.15 -2.08 7.33
N ARG A 133 -6.38 -1.92 7.83
CA ARG A 133 -6.81 -2.53 9.10
C ARG A 133 -6.85 -4.06 9.07
N TYR A 134 -6.72 -4.66 7.89
CA TYR A 134 -6.65 -6.10 7.71
C TYR A 134 -5.20 -6.60 7.55
N LEU A 135 -4.21 -5.70 7.61
CA LEU A 135 -2.79 -6.01 7.59
C LEU A 135 -2.14 -5.65 8.93
N PRO A 136 -1.17 -6.46 9.41
CA PRO A 136 -0.46 -6.21 10.68
C PRO A 136 0.69 -5.20 10.51
N TYR A 137 0.72 -4.47 9.40
CA TYR A 137 1.79 -3.54 9.04
C TYR A 137 1.19 -2.39 8.24
N TRP A 138 1.87 -1.24 8.23
CA TRP A 138 1.53 -0.14 7.34
C TRP A 138 2.42 -0.15 6.12
N LEU A 139 1.96 0.55 5.08
CA LEU A 139 2.53 0.51 3.75
C LEU A 139 2.93 1.91 3.31
N GLN A 140 4.10 2.00 2.71
CA GLN A 140 4.64 3.20 2.11
C GLN A 140 4.72 3.04 0.60
N ILE A 141 3.97 3.85 -0.15
CA ILE A 141 4.01 3.91 -1.61
C ILE A 141 4.90 5.09 -2.02
N SER A 142 5.94 4.83 -2.79
CA SER A 142 6.79 5.85 -3.42
C SER A 142 6.52 5.88 -4.92
N TYR A 143 6.59 7.07 -5.54
CA TYR A 143 6.41 7.27 -6.97
C TYR A 143 7.03 8.59 -7.46
N ASP A 144 7.30 8.70 -8.76
CA ASP A 144 7.71 9.97 -9.38
C ASP A 144 6.49 10.88 -9.62
N SER A 145 6.49 12.04 -8.97
CA SER A 145 5.40 13.02 -9.10
C SER A 145 5.47 13.86 -10.37
N ASN A 146 6.63 13.90 -11.04
CA ASN A 146 6.87 14.64 -12.29
C ASN A 146 6.23 16.03 -12.35
N PRO A 147 6.44 16.90 -11.32
CA PRO A 147 5.64 18.11 -11.12
C PRO A 147 5.84 19.18 -12.20
N LYS A 148 6.90 19.05 -13.01
CA LYS A 148 7.24 19.97 -14.11
C LYS A 148 7.06 19.32 -15.49
N GLN A 149 6.51 18.11 -15.55
CA GLN A 149 6.32 17.32 -16.79
C GLN A 149 7.60 17.19 -17.65
N ARG A 150 8.76 17.09 -16.99
CA ARG A 150 10.06 17.03 -17.70
C ARG A 150 10.44 15.61 -18.09
N ARG A 151 9.83 14.61 -17.46
CA ARG A 151 10.12 13.19 -17.67
C ARG A 151 8.97 12.52 -18.43
N ASN A 152 9.31 11.60 -19.32
CA ASN A 152 8.33 10.77 -20.03
C ASN A 152 8.11 9.48 -19.23
N LEU A 153 7.12 9.51 -18.35
CA LEU A 153 6.76 8.35 -17.53
C LEU A 153 5.76 7.48 -18.28
N GLY A 154 6.09 6.19 -18.44
CA GLY A 154 5.20 5.22 -19.08
C GLY A 154 3.91 4.99 -18.27
N ALA A 155 2.78 4.78 -18.96
CA ALA A 155 1.52 4.46 -18.31
C ALA A 155 1.62 3.15 -17.52
N ASN A 156 1.31 3.18 -16.22
CA ASN A 156 1.37 2.01 -15.37
C ASN A 156 0.00 1.35 -15.24
N SER A 157 -0.28 0.38 -16.12
CA SER A 157 -1.57 -0.33 -16.11
C SER A 157 -1.78 -1.17 -14.85
N VAL A 158 -0.70 -1.58 -14.17
CA VAL A 158 -0.78 -2.36 -12.93
C VAL A 158 -1.17 -1.47 -11.74
N ALA A 159 -0.67 -0.24 -11.72
CA ALA A 159 -1.09 0.81 -10.78
C ALA A 159 -2.44 1.46 -11.18
N GLN A 160 -3.27 0.76 -11.97
CA GLN A 160 -4.60 1.18 -12.42
C GLN A 160 -4.62 2.55 -13.12
N HIS A 161 -3.50 2.95 -13.72
CA HIS A 161 -3.31 4.28 -14.33
C HIS A 161 -3.44 5.45 -13.34
N ALA A 162 -3.47 5.19 -12.02
CA ALA A 162 -3.46 6.23 -10.99
C ALA A 162 -2.13 6.98 -10.96
N ILE A 163 -1.04 6.31 -11.32
CA ILE A 163 0.34 6.82 -11.28
C ILE A 163 1.04 6.41 -12.57
N ASN A 164 1.81 7.33 -13.18
CA ASN A 164 2.70 7.00 -14.29
C ASN A 164 4.09 6.62 -13.76
N GLY A 165 4.80 5.77 -14.49
CA GLY A 165 6.13 5.31 -14.09
C GLY A 165 6.10 4.27 -12.98
N ASN A 166 7.23 4.11 -12.30
CA ASN A 166 7.42 3.10 -11.26
C ASN A 166 6.64 3.48 -9.99
N VAL A 167 6.09 2.46 -9.34
CA VAL A 167 5.53 2.55 -8.00
C VAL A 167 6.21 1.48 -7.14
N VAL A 168 6.82 1.91 -6.05
CA VAL A 168 7.53 1.04 -5.11
C VAL A 168 6.81 1.06 -3.78
N VAL A 169 6.47 -0.11 -3.27
CA VAL A 169 5.79 -0.27 -1.99
C VAL A 169 6.69 -1.00 -1.01
N VAL A 170 6.84 -0.40 0.17
CA VAL A 170 7.59 -0.93 1.31
C VAL A 170 6.64 -1.12 2.49
N ALA A 171 6.86 -2.15 3.31
CA ALA A 171 6.07 -2.41 4.51
C ALA A 171 6.88 -2.13 5.77
N TYR A 172 6.21 -1.64 6.80
CA TYR A 172 6.80 -1.32 8.11
C TYR A 172 5.92 -1.87 9.22
N ASP A 173 6.54 -2.26 10.33
CA ASP A 173 5.80 -2.70 11.51
C ASP A 173 4.79 -1.64 11.96
N ALA A 174 3.59 -2.06 12.35
CA ALA A 174 2.53 -1.13 12.73
C ALA A 174 2.82 -0.36 14.02
N VAL A 175 3.69 -0.89 14.90
CA VAL A 175 4.07 -0.30 16.18
C VAL A 175 5.40 0.44 16.06
N GLU A 176 6.44 -0.20 15.52
CA GLU A 176 7.77 0.43 15.39
C GLU A 176 7.81 1.48 14.25
N GLY A 177 7.03 1.26 13.21
CA GLY A 177 6.95 2.16 12.07
C GLY A 177 8.32 2.45 11.44
N LEU A 178 8.68 3.72 11.33
CA LEU A 178 9.95 4.17 10.73
C LEU A 178 11.14 4.08 11.70
N SER A 179 10.94 3.73 12.98
CA SER A 179 12.07 3.57 13.92
C SER A 179 12.78 2.22 13.78
N ALA A 180 12.31 1.35 12.89
CA ALA A 180 12.89 0.05 12.62
C ALA A 180 13.02 -0.20 11.10
N PRO A 181 13.93 -1.11 10.67
CA PRO A 181 14.04 -1.47 9.26
C PRO A 181 12.73 -2.04 8.69
N PRO A 182 12.47 -1.84 7.39
CA PRO A 182 11.25 -2.33 6.77
C PRO A 182 11.11 -3.84 6.85
N LEU A 183 9.88 -4.31 6.77
CA LEU A 183 9.53 -5.72 6.68
C LEU A 183 9.64 -6.20 5.22
N ASP A 184 9.74 -7.51 5.03
CA ASP A 184 9.58 -8.06 3.68
C ASP A 184 8.10 -8.05 3.29
N VAL A 185 7.78 -7.29 2.24
CA VAL A 185 6.47 -7.32 1.60
C VAL A 185 6.14 -8.75 1.15
N ASP A 186 4.92 -9.21 1.34
CA ASP A 186 4.50 -10.58 1.01
C ASP A 186 3.26 -10.61 0.12
N THR A 187 2.68 -11.81 -0.08
CA THR A 187 1.58 -11.96 -1.03
C THR A 187 0.27 -11.33 -0.56
N LYS A 188 0.15 -10.90 0.71
CA LYS A 188 -1.04 -10.23 1.24
C LYS A 188 -1.11 -8.75 0.84
N THR A 189 0.00 -8.14 0.45
CA THR A 189 0.11 -6.68 0.27
C THR A 189 -0.53 -6.17 -1.01
N LEU A 190 -0.49 -6.94 -2.10
CA LEU A 190 -0.87 -6.44 -3.43
C LEU A 190 -2.31 -5.93 -3.48
N ARG A 191 -3.26 -6.65 -2.86
CA ARG A 191 -4.66 -6.27 -2.91
C ARG A 191 -4.92 -4.93 -2.23
N ALA A 192 -4.40 -4.74 -1.01
CA ALA A 192 -4.50 -3.49 -0.27
C ALA A 192 -3.93 -2.30 -1.07
N VAL A 193 -2.77 -2.49 -1.73
CA VAL A 193 -2.16 -1.47 -2.60
C VAL A 193 -3.06 -1.15 -3.79
N LEU A 194 -3.60 -2.17 -4.47
CA LEU A 194 -4.48 -1.96 -5.62
C LEU A 194 -5.79 -1.27 -5.21
N ASP A 195 -6.40 -1.69 -4.11
CA ASP A 195 -7.63 -1.08 -3.60
C ASP A 195 -7.38 0.38 -3.18
N TYR A 196 -6.22 0.68 -2.58
CA TYR A 196 -5.81 2.04 -2.26
C TYR A 196 -5.61 2.90 -3.51
N LEU A 197 -4.86 2.43 -4.51
CA LEU A 197 -4.64 3.15 -5.77
C LEU A 197 -5.94 3.37 -6.55
N TRP A 198 -6.81 2.35 -6.56
CA TRP A 198 -8.15 2.47 -7.15
C TRP A 198 -8.95 3.58 -6.48
N LEU A 199 -8.99 3.57 -5.14
CA LEU A 199 -9.68 4.58 -4.36
C LEU A 199 -9.13 5.96 -4.68
N ARG A 200 -7.80 6.15 -4.61
CA ARG A 200 -7.13 7.40 -4.95
C ARG A 200 -7.50 7.94 -6.34
N SER A 201 -7.63 7.05 -7.33
CA SER A 201 -7.96 7.44 -8.71
C SER A 201 -9.45 7.72 -8.97
N SER A 202 -10.35 7.27 -8.08
CA SER A 202 -11.79 7.28 -8.32
C SER A 202 -12.62 8.02 -7.27
N TYR A 203 -11.96 8.62 -6.28
CA TYR A 203 -12.60 9.27 -5.15
C TYR A 203 -11.97 10.63 -4.88
N ASP A 204 -12.80 11.66 -5.04
CA ASP A 204 -12.42 13.08 -4.86
C ASP A 204 -12.63 13.58 -3.42
N GLY A 205 -13.05 12.72 -2.50
CA GLY A 205 -13.29 13.07 -1.10
C GLY A 205 -12.03 12.96 -0.22
N PRO A 206 -12.16 13.15 1.11
CA PRO A 206 -11.03 13.09 2.04
C PRO A 206 -10.40 11.70 2.06
N ILE A 207 -9.08 11.63 1.97
CA ILE A 207 -8.34 10.36 2.00
C ILE A 207 -7.53 10.27 3.28
N PHE A 208 -7.96 9.35 4.13
CA PHE A 208 -7.32 8.98 5.37
C PHE A 208 -6.11 8.03 5.21
N ILE A 209 -5.25 7.98 6.22
CA ILE A 209 -4.15 7.03 6.29
C ILE A 209 -4.71 5.61 6.51
N GLU A 210 -5.84 5.43 7.18
CA GLU A 210 -6.45 4.11 7.42
C GLU A 210 -7.37 3.63 6.29
N GLN A 211 -7.34 2.32 6.01
CA GLN A 211 -8.16 1.60 5.01
C GLN A 211 -8.85 0.36 5.63
N PRO A 212 -9.97 -0.12 5.05
CA PRO A 212 -10.72 0.48 3.95
C PRO A 212 -11.40 1.76 4.41
N GLN A 213 -11.42 2.76 3.54
CA GLN A 213 -12.13 4.01 3.80
C GLN A 213 -13.63 3.85 3.59
N GLU A 214 -14.39 4.47 4.48
CA GLU A 214 -15.74 4.87 4.17
C GLU A 214 -15.69 6.06 3.22
N ARG A 215 -16.50 6.02 2.15
CA ARG A 215 -16.62 7.14 1.22
C ARG A 215 -17.58 8.16 1.82
N TYR A 216 -17.12 9.40 1.92
CA TYR A 216 -17.89 10.53 2.42
C TYR A 216 -18.23 11.47 1.26
N THR A 217 -19.46 11.97 1.22
CA THR A 217 -19.80 13.10 0.36
C THR A 217 -19.15 14.38 0.90
N VAL A 218 -19.16 15.43 0.09
CA VAL A 218 -18.65 16.75 0.50
C VAL A 218 -19.39 17.23 1.76
N GLU A 219 -20.72 17.11 1.78
CA GLU A 219 -21.57 17.54 2.90
C GLU A 219 -21.29 16.72 4.17
N GLN A 220 -21.15 15.40 4.04
CA GLN A 220 -20.80 14.53 5.16
C GLN A 220 -19.44 14.89 5.74
N TRP A 221 -18.49 15.26 4.88
CA TRP A 221 -17.16 15.67 5.32
C TRP A 221 -17.18 17.00 6.06
N GLU A 222 -17.90 18.01 5.56
CA GLU A 222 -18.07 19.29 6.24
C GLU A 222 -18.69 19.11 7.64
N GLU A 223 -19.70 18.25 7.77
CA GLU A 223 -20.29 17.92 9.08
C GLU A 223 -19.29 17.25 10.04
N ILE A 224 -18.43 16.36 9.54
CA ILE A 224 -17.40 15.70 10.34
C ILE A 224 -16.39 16.73 10.84
N GLN A 225 -15.94 17.63 9.97
CA GLN A 225 -15.01 18.71 10.32
C GLN A 225 -15.60 19.65 11.38
N GLU A 226 -16.86 20.04 11.24
CA GLU A 226 -17.55 20.88 12.22
C GLU A 226 -17.65 20.18 13.58
N LYS A 227 -18.07 18.91 13.60
CA LYS A 227 -18.16 18.10 14.83
C LYS A 227 -16.79 17.91 15.49
N ALA A 228 -15.72 17.75 14.72
CA ALA A 228 -14.36 17.64 15.23
C ALA A 228 -13.88 18.97 15.86
N GLN A 229 -14.19 20.11 15.25
CA GLN A 229 -13.89 21.43 15.81
C GLN A 229 -14.67 21.72 17.11
N ILE A 230 -15.92 21.27 17.19
CA ILE A 230 -16.74 21.35 18.42
C ILE A 230 -16.14 20.50 19.55
N ARG A 231 -15.40 19.44 19.23
CA ARG A 231 -14.69 18.58 20.19
C ARG A 231 -13.28 19.08 20.55
N GLY A 232 -12.82 20.20 19.97
CA GLY A 232 -11.61 20.91 20.38
C GLY A 232 -11.67 21.38 21.84
N PRO A 233 -10.52 21.60 22.50
CA PRO A 233 -10.31 21.23 23.89
C PRO A 233 -11.31 21.91 24.83
N ALA A 234 -12.09 21.10 25.54
CA ALA A 234 -12.60 21.52 26.83
C ALA A 234 -11.36 21.89 27.69
N ALA A 235 -11.35 23.14 28.16
CA ALA A 235 -10.29 23.71 29.00
C ALA A 235 -9.98 22.85 30.24
#